data_AF-A0A931QG57-F1
#
_entry.id   AF-A0A931QG57-F1
#
_cell.length_a   1.000
_cell.length_b   1.000
_cell.length_c   1.000
_cell.angle_alpha   90.00
_cell.angle_beta   90.00
_cell.angle_gamma   90.00
#
_symmetry.space_group_name_H-M   'P 1'
#
loop_
_entity.id
_entity.type
_entity.pdbx_description
1 polymer ?
#
loop_
_entity_poly.entity_id
_entity_poly.type
_entity_poly.pdbx_seq_one_letter_code
_entity_poly.pdbx_strand_id
1 'polypeptide(L)'
;MSNPKPTVAVYKFSSCDGCQLSILNMEDDLLDLAEAIDIAFFLEATRAERPGPYDIAIVEGSVTTQHEIERIKEVRRQAKILIV
;
A
#
# COMPACT_ATOMS: atom_id res chain seq x y z
N MET A 1 -10.25 17.20 -18.00
CA MET A 1 -9.18 16.19 -18.04
C MET A 1 -9.11 15.63 -16.63
N SER A 2 -9.49 14.37 -16.43
CA SER A 2 -9.34 13.73 -15.12
C SER A 2 -7.85 13.61 -14.82
N ASN A 3 -7.41 14.09 -13.65
CA ASN A 3 -6.05 13.82 -13.19
C ASN A 3 -5.83 12.30 -13.19
N PRO A 4 -4.62 11.80 -13.53
CA PRO A 4 -4.33 10.38 -13.40
C PRO A 4 -4.55 9.96 -11.93
N LYS A 5 -5.17 8.79 -11.72
CA LYS A 5 -5.37 8.24 -10.38
C LYS A 5 -4.01 8.08 -9.68
N PRO A 6 -3.88 8.44 -8.40
CA PRO A 6 -2.64 8.23 -7.67
C PRO A 6 -2.35 6.73 -7.55
N THR A 7 -1.10 6.35 -7.78
CA THR A 7 -0.62 4.99 -7.59
C THR A 7 -0.41 4.68 -6.12
N VAL A 8 -1.01 3.58 -5.64
CA VAL A 8 -0.98 3.17 -4.23
C VAL A 8 -0.32 1.80 -4.07
N ALA A 9 0.61 1.71 -3.13
CA ALA A 9 1.23 0.47 -2.68
C ALA A 9 0.91 0.21 -1.19
N VAL A 10 0.64 -1.04 -0.83
CA VAL A 10 0.33 -1.47 0.54
C VAL A 10 1.34 -2.53 0.96
N TYR A 11 2.07 -2.27 2.03
CA TYR A 11 3.14 -3.12 2.53
C TYR A 11 2.83 -3.66 3.92
N LYS A 12 3.01 -4.97 4.07
CA LYS A 12 2.98 -5.66 5.37
C LYS A 12 4.37 -5.76 5.99
N PHE A 13 4.46 -5.37 7.26
CA PHE A 13 5.57 -5.62 8.18
C PHE A 13 5.11 -6.56 9.30
N SER A 14 5.75 -6.55 10.47
CA SER A 14 5.37 -7.40 11.59
C SER A 14 4.00 -6.94 12.17
N SER A 15 2.92 -7.60 11.73
CA SER A 15 1.52 -7.34 12.13
C SER A 15 0.59 -8.55 11.87
N CYS A 16 -0.72 -8.34 12.06
CA CYS A 16 -1.77 -9.35 11.93
C CYS A 16 -2.70 -9.20 10.71
N ASP A 17 -2.38 -8.32 9.75
CA ASP A 17 -3.19 -7.98 8.56
C ASP A 17 -4.49 -7.22 8.84
N GLY A 18 -4.74 -6.83 10.09
CA GLY A 18 -6.02 -6.23 10.48
C GLY A 18 -6.34 -4.92 9.74
N CYS A 19 -5.35 -4.08 9.47
CA CYS A 19 -5.58 -2.81 8.77
C CYS A 19 -5.86 -3.04 7.28
N GLN A 20 -5.10 -3.92 6.64
CA GLN A 20 -5.30 -4.31 5.24
C GLN A 20 -6.65 -4.97 5.00
N LEU A 21 -7.04 -5.89 5.89
CA LEU A 21 -8.36 -6.52 5.83
C LEU A 21 -9.48 -5.50 6.06
N SER A 22 -9.26 -4.47 6.88
CA SER A 22 -10.24 -3.39 7.06
C SER A 22 -10.47 -2.61 5.77
N ILE A 23 -9.44 -2.41 4.94
CA ILE A 23 -9.60 -1.80 3.60
C ILE A 23 -10.46 -2.70 2.71
N LEU A 24 -10.22 -4.01 2.72
CA LEU A 24 -10.96 -4.97 1.89
C LEU A 24 -12.41 -5.19 2.37
N ASN A 25 -12.69 -4.88 3.64
CA ASN A 25 -14.03 -4.98 4.24
C ASN A 25 -14.82 -3.67 4.19
N MET A 26 -14.46 -2.73 3.30
CA MET A 26 -15.20 -1.47 3.12
C MET A 26 -16.53 -1.64 2.34
N GLU A 27 -16.90 -2.86 1.95
CA GLU A 27 -18.15 -3.19 1.25
C GLU A 27 -18.36 -2.32 0.00
N ASP A 28 -19.44 -1.53 -0.07
CA ASP A 28 -19.76 -0.69 -1.22
C ASP A 28 -18.71 0.43 -1.42
N ASP A 29 -18.13 0.96 -0.34
CA ASP A 29 -17.11 2.02 -0.40
C ASP A 29 -15.78 1.54 -1.01
N LEU A 30 -15.56 0.22 -1.08
CA LEU A 30 -14.38 -0.36 -1.73
C LEU A 30 -14.38 -0.07 -3.24
N LEU A 31 -15.54 -0.03 -3.87
CA LEU A 31 -15.68 0.28 -5.30
C LEU A 31 -15.33 1.74 -5.56
N ASP A 32 -15.82 2.65 -4.73
CA ASP A 32 -15.48 4.08 -4.81
C ASP A 32 -13.97 4.30 -4.61
N LEU A 33 -13.34 3.57 -3.69
CA LEU A 33 -11.90 3.59 -3.53
C LEU A 33 -11.18 3.11 -4.79
N ALA A 34 -11.59 1.99 -5.38
CA ALA A 34 -11.02 1.48 -6.64
C ALA A 34 -11.21 2.45 -7.82
N GLU A 35 -12.25 3.29 -7.79
CA GLU A 35 -12.42 4.39 -8.74
C GLU A 35 -11.51 5.59 -8.45
N ALA A 36 -11.14 5.84 -7.19
CA ALA A 36 -10.29 6.96 -6.80
C ALA A 36 -8.79 6.70 -6.96
N ILE A 37 -8.33 5.45 -6.79
CA ILE A 37 -6.90 5.11 -6.76
C ILE A 37 -6.50 4.06 -7.79
N ASP A 38 -5.20 3.97 -8.08
CA ASP A 38 -4.62 2.91 -8.90
C ASP A 38 -3.77 1.96 -8.01
N ILE A 39 -4.26 0.76 -7.74
CA ILE A 39 -3.57 -0.21 -6.87
C ILE A 39 -2.39 -0.81 -7.63
N ALA A 40 -1.17 -0.37 -7.29
CA ALA A 40 0.07 -0.81 -7.94
C ALA A 40 0.67 -2.05 -7.27
N PHE A 41 0.57 -2.13 -5.94
CA PHE A 41 1.09 -3.24 -5.16
C PHE A 41 0.21 -3.46 -3.92
N PHE A 42 -0.53 -4.57 -3.86
CA PHE A 42 -1.31 -4.93 -2.67
C PHE A 42 -1.58 -6.44 -2.69
N LEU A 43 -0.68 -7.20 -2.07
CA LEU A 43 -0.67 -8.66 -2.20
C LEU A 43 -1.91 -9.36 -1.65
N GLU A 44 -2.60 -8.75 -0.67
CA GLU A 44 -3.86 -9.32 -0.15
C GLU A 44 -5.07 -9.04 -1.04
N ALA A 45 -4.99 -8.04 -1.94
CA ALA A 45 -6.04 -7.74 -2.90
C ALA A 45 -5.80 -8.41 -4.28
N THR A 46 -4.54 -8.54 -4.69
CA THR A 46 -4.18 -8.99 -6.04
C THR A 46 -2.79 -9.61 -6.09
N ARG A 47 -2.60 -10.52 -7.04
CA ARG A 47 -1.28 -11.08 -7.39
C ARG A 47 -0.46 -10.16 -8.32
N ALA A 48 -1.07 -9.10 -8.83
CA ALA A 48 -0.39 -8.16 -9.70
C ALA A 48 0.61 -7.33 -8.90
N GLU A 49 1.85 -7.29 -9.38
CA GLU A 49 2.91 -6.47 -8.81
C GLU A 49 3.39 -5.50 -9.88
N ARG A 50 3.19 -4.21 -9.64
CA ARG A 50 3.79 -3.15 -10.47
C ARG A 50 4.87 -2.46 -9.66
N PRO A 51 6.13 -2.44 -10.13
CA PRO A 51 7.21 -1.76 -9.43
C PRO A 51 6.97 -0.25 -9.39
N GLY A 52 7.48 0.40 -8.34
CA GLY A 52 7.41 1.84 -8.15
C GLY A 52 8.24 2.65 -9.15
N PRO A 53 8.29 3.99 -9.00
CA PRO A 53 7.87 4.75 -7.83
C PRO A 53 6.34 4.95 -7.71
N TYR A 54 5.85 5.02 -6.47
CA TYR A 54 4.45 5.19 -6.11
C TYR A 54 4.16 6.61 -5.63
N ASP A 55 2.93 7.07 -5.81
CA ASP A 55 2.45 8.32 -5.21
C ASP A 55 2.25 8.16 -3.70
N ILE A 56 1.67 7.03 -3.28
CA ILE A 56 1.40 6.72 -1.88
C ILE A 56 1.85 5.28 -1.57
N ALA A 57 2.61 5.12 -0.50
CA ALA A 57 2.84 3.82 0.13
C ALA A 57 2.21 3.82 1.53
N ILE A 58 1.38 2.82 1.81
CA ILE A 58 0.79 2.54 3.11
C ILE A 58 1.55 1.36 3.71
N VAL A 59 2.06 1.51 4.92
CA VAL A 59 2.77 0.47 5.65
C VAL A 59 1.92 0.08 6.85
N GLU A 60 1.58 -1.20 6.93
CA GLU A 60 0.99 -1.78 8.13
C GLU A 60 2.08 -2.53 8.91
N GLY A 61 2.08 -2.31 10.22
CA GLY A 61 2.87 -3.11 11.16
C GLY A 61 4.13 -2.41 11.66
N SER A 62 4.78 -3.05 12.62
CA SER A 62 5.98 -2.52 13.24
C SER A 62 7.24 -3.06 12.57
N VAL A 63 8.30 -2.26 12.61
CA VAL A 63 9.65 -2.70 12.25
C VAL A 63 10.28 -3.36 13.47
N THR A 64 10.46 -4.69 13.43
CA THR A 64 10.96 -5.49 14.55
C THR A 64 12.32 -6.14 14.26
N THR A 65 12.75 -6.14 12.99
CA THR A 65 14.00 -6.79 12.56
C THR A 65 14.90 -5.85 11.75
N GLN A 66 16.20 -6.17 11.69
CA GLN A 66 17.17 -5.43 10.87
C GLN A 66 16.82 -5.46 9.37
N HIS A 67 16.31 -6.60 8.89
CA HIS A 67 15.84 -6.75 7.51
C HIS A 67 14.66 -5.80 7.21
N GLU A 68 13.73 -5.65 8.15
CA GLU A 68 12.63 -4.69 8.00
C GLU A 68 13.12 -3.24 8.01
N ILE A 69 14.19 -2.90 8.74
CA ILE A 69 14.81 -1.56 8.66
C ILE A 69 15.31 -1.27 7.24
N GLU A 70 15.93 -2.26 6.59
CA GLU A 70 16.40 -2.11 5.21
C GLU A 70 15.23 -1.97 4.24
N ARG A 71 14.19 -2.79 4.43
CA ARG A 71 12.98 -2.81 3.62
C ARG A 71 12.18 -1.50 3.72
N ILE A 72 11.94 -0.96 4.92
CA ILE A 72 11.19 0.30 5.07
C ILE A 72 11.93 1.49 4.45
N LYS A 73 13.26 1.49 4.49
CA LYS A 73 14.08 2.50 3.81
C LYS A 73 13.94 2.40 2.29
N GLU A 74 13.83 1.20 1.73
CA GLU A 74 13.54 1.00 0.30
C GLU A 74 12.14 1.50 -0.06
N VAL A 75 11.12 1.11 0.71
CA VAL A 75 9.74 1.59 0.53
C VAL A 75 9.69 3.13 0.54
N ARG A 76 10.39 3.77 1.49
CA ARG A 76 10.46 5.25 1.58
C ARG A 76 11.13 5.88 0.35
N ARG A 77 12.13 5.24 -0.25
CA ARG A 77 12.76 5.73 -1.50
C ARG A 77 11.83 5.60 -2.70
N GLN A 78 10.95 4.62 -2.71
CA GLN A 78 10.03 4.34 -3.80
C GLN A 78 8.71 5.11 -3.72
N ALA A 79 8.43 5.86 -2.65
CA ALA A 79 7.14 6.52 -2.46
C ALA A 79 7.28 8.04 -2.33
N LYS A 80 6.35 8.81 -2.90
CA LYS A 80 6.25 10.26 -2.65
C LYS A 80 5.69 10.54 -1.26
N ILE A 81 4.63 9.84 -0.88
CA ILE A 81 4.03 9.88 0.47
C ILE A 81 4.14 8.50 1.10
N LEU A 82 4.56 8.44 2.37
CA LEU A 82 4.59 7.22 3.18
C LEU A 82 3.65 7.42 4.37
N ILE A 83 2.73 6.48 4.56
CA ILE A 83 1.81 6.40 5.71
C ILE A 83 2.21 5.16 6.52
N VAL A 84 2.31 5.30 7.83
CA VAL A 84 2.69 4.25 8.81
C VAL A 84 1.68 4.16 9.93
#